data_AF-A0AAI8C9I6-F1
#
_entry.id   AF-A0AAI8C9I6-F1
#
_cell.length_a   1.000
_cell.length_b   1.000
_cell.length_c   1.000
_cell.angle_alpha   90.00
_cell.angle_beta   90.00
_cell.angle_gamma   90.00
#
_symmetry.space_group_name_H-M   'P 1'
#
loop_
_entity.id
_entity.type
_entity.pdbx_description
1 polymer ?
#
loop_
_entity_poly.entity_id
_entity_poly.type
_entity_poly.pdbx_seq_one_letter_code
_entity_poly.pdbx_strand_id
1 'polypeptide(L)'
;MHQFIIRAVKNKKEDPFGMTVNDEHVYFFCSSLKDLKATMRHINPPGYRIHSVNWFSKYIKLFNNDLTLYDGLFGHEKFRIVRIFEVPSDYTDFNYTNKSQQTYTLKIFNRTALPYLETKFKTV
;
A
#
# COMPACT_ATOMS: atom_id res chain seq x y z
N MET A 1 -1.23 -6.29 -20.83
CA MET A 1 -1.38 -5.21 -19.84
C MET A 1 -0.58 -5.54 -18.59
N HIS A 2 -0.03 -4.54 -17.89
CA HIS A 2 0.69 -4.76 -16.63
C HIS A 2 -0.29 -4.68 -15.45
N GLN A 3 -0.34 -5.71 -14.63
CA GLN A 3 -1.15 -5.79 -13.42
C GLN A 3 -0.24 -5.97 -12.21
N PHE A 4 -0.72 -5.54 -11.05
CA PHE A 4 0.11 -5.50 -9.84
C PHE A 4 -0.67 -5.92 -8.60
N ILE A 5 0.04 -6.52 -7.66
CA ILE A 5 -0.38 -6.66 -6.28
C ILE A 5 0.51 -5.77 -5.42
N ILE A 6 -0.10 -4.90 -4.61
CA ILE A 6 0.60 -4.14 -3.58
C ILE A 6 0.41 -4.87 -2.26
N ARG A 7 1.52 -5.34 -1.68
CA ARG A 7 1.60 -5.74 -0.28
C ARG A 7 2.00 -4.53 0.54
N ALA A 8 1.07 -3.98 1.31
CA ALA A 8 1.29 -2.85 2.20
C ALA A 8 1.44 -3.33 3.64
N VAL A 9 2.39 -2.76 4.37
CA VAL A 9 2.61 -3.12 5.77
C VAL A 9 1.45 -2.64 6.65
N LYS A 10 0.99 -3.55 7.51
CA LYS A 10 0.03 -3.27 8.58
C LYS A 10 0.80 -2.93 9.85
N ASN A 11 0.86 -1.64 10.19
CA ASN A 11 1.52 -1.18 11.40
C ASN A 11 0.74 -1.65 12.64
N LYS A 12 1.44 -2.16 13.65
CA LYS A 12 0.87 -2.47 14.95
C LYS A 12 0.30 -1.20 15.59
N LYS A 13 -0.77 -1.33 16.38
CA LYS A 13 -1.41 -0.20 17.07
C LYS A 13 -0.43 0.53 18.01
N GLU A 14 0.49 -0.22 18.60
CA GLU A 14 1.54 0.28 19.51
C GLU A 14 2.76 0.87 18.77
N ASP A 15 2.85 0.65 17.45
CA ASP A 15 3.92 1.18 16.61
C ASP A 15 3.35 1.81 15.33
N PRO A 16 2.64 2.94 15.44
CA PRO A 16 1.98 3.58 14.31
C PRO A 16 2.97 4.11 13.27
N PHE A 17 4.24 4.33 13.67
CA PHE A 17 5.31 4.83 12.82
C PHE A 17 6.10 3.70 12.12
N GLY A 18 5.91 2.44 12.51
CA GLY A 18 6.61 1.31 11.91
C GLY A 18 8.10 1.29 12.26
N MET A 19 8.45 1.67 13.49
CA MET A 19 9.81 1.62 14.03
C MET A 19 10.30 0.18 14.30
N THR A 20 9.39 -0.79 14.26
CA THR A 20 9.66 -2.21 14.43
C THR A 20 9.27 -2.98 13.16
N VAL A 21 9.91 -4.14 12.96
CA VAL A 21 9.56 -5.04 11.86
C VAL A 21 8.11 -5.51 12.06
N ASN A 22 7.28 -5.27 11.04
CA ASN A 22 5.88 -5.63 11.04
C ASN A 22 5.68 -6.90 10.18
N ASP A 23 4.99 -7.88 10.75
CA ASP A 23 4.76 -9.17 10.10
C ASP A 23 3.38 -9.25 9.40
N GLU A 24 2.50 -8.30 9.70
CA GLU A 24 1.15 -8.23 9.13
C GLU A 24 1.10 -7.36 7.87
N HIS A 25 0.31 -7.79 6.88
CA HIS A 25 0.25 -7.17 5.56
C HIS A 25 -1.18 -7.09 5.04
N VAL A 26 -1.46 -6.04 4.27
CA VAL A 26 -2.69 -5.87 3.48
C VAL A 26 -2.33 -5.92 2.01
N TYR A 27 -3.12 -6.63 1.22
CA TYR A 27 -2.85 -6.80 -0.20
C TYR A 27 -3.91 -6.08 -1.03
N PHE A 28 -3.45 -5.34 -2.04
CA PHE A 28 -4.31 -4.61 -2.97
C PHE A 28 -4.06 -5.06 -4.40
N PHE A 29 -5.12 -5.29 -5.15
CA PHE A 29 -5.05 -5.50 -6.59
C PHE A 29 -5.07 -4.17 -7.34
N CYS A 30 -4.13 -4.01 -8.26
CA CYS A 30 -4.07 -2.86 -9.15
C CYS A 30 -4.06 -3.34 -10.60
N SER A 31 -5.10 -2.97 -11.32
CA SER A 31 -5.36 -3.38 -12.71
C SER A 31 -4.44 -2.69 -13.73
N SER A 32 -3.76 -1.61 -13.33
CA SER A 32 -2.87 -0.82 -14.18
C SER A 32 -1.84 -0.04 -13.35
N LEU A 33 -0.86 0.56 -14.04
CA LEU A 33 0.12 1.45 -13.39
C LEU A 33 -0.52 2.74 -12.85
N LYS A 34 -1.59 3.23 -13.49
CA LYS A 34 -2.39 4.36 -13.01
C LYS A 34 -3.09 4.01 -11.69
N ASP A 35 -3.66 2.82 -11.64
CA ASP A 35 -4.33 2.25 -10.46
C ASP A 35 -3.34 2.07 -9.31
N LEU A 36 -2.19 1.44 -9.57
CA LEU A 36 -1.08 1.30 -8.63
C LEU A 36 -0.67 2.64 -7.99
N LYS A 37 -0.44 3.66 -8.81
CA LYS A 37 -0.06 5.00 -8.33
C LYS A 37 -1.17 5.63 -7.47
N ALA A 38 -2.43 5.46 -7.86
CA ALA A 38 -3.57 5.95 -7.10
C ALA A 38 -3.68 5.24 -5.75
N THR A 39 -3.71 3.90 -5.74
CA THR A 39 -3.77 3.09 -4.52
C THR A 39 -2.65 3.45 -3.54
N MET A 40 -1.39 3.50 -4.00
CA MET A 40 -0.25 3.90 -3.15
C MET A 40 -0.43 5.31 -2.57
N ARG A 41 -0.98 6.27 -3.32
CA ARG A 41 -1.24 7.62 -2.82
C ARG A 41 -2.34 7.62 -1.74
N HIS A 42 -3.39 6.83 -1.92
CA HIS A 42 -4.55 6.83 -1.02
C HIS A 42 -4.29 6.12 0.31
N ILE A 43 -3.52 5.03 0.30
CA ILE A 43 -3.18 4.26 1.50
C ILE A 43 -2.06 4.90 2.34
N ASN A 44 -1.45 5.98 1.88
CA ASN A 44 -0.45 6.72 2.65
C ASN A 44 -1.09 7.91 3.38
N PRO A 45 -0.52 8.36 4.52
CA PRO A 45 -1.02 9.53 5.24
C PRO A 45 -1.06 10.80 4.37
N PRO A 46 -1.98 11.74 4.67
CA PRO A 46 -1.98 13.06 4.03
C PRO A 46 -0.61 13.73 4.25
N GLY A 47 0.02 14.17 3.17
CA GLY A 47 1.36 14.77 3.20
C GLY A 47 2.49 13.83 2.78
N TYR A 48 2.26 12.51 2.74
CA TYR A 48 3.20 11.61 2.08
C TYR A 48 3.17 11.87 0.57
N ARG A 49 4.25 12.48 0.07
CA ARG A 49 4.41 12.76 -1.35
C ARG A 49 5.46 11.81 -1.90
N ILE A 50 5.11 11.07 -2.94
CA ILE A 50 6.11 10.56 -3.88
C ILE A 50 6.62 11.80 -4.62
N HIS A 51 7.64 12.45 -4.05
CA HIS A 51 8.06 13.80 -4.44
C HIS A 51 8.58 13.86 -5.88
N SER A 52 9.21 12.78 -6.36
CA SER A 52 9.75 12.68 -7.71
C SER A 52 10.01 11.21 -8.09
N VAL A 53 10.23 10.96 -9.38
CA VAL A 53 10.70 9.66 -9.88
C VAL A 53 12.05 9.29 -9.24
N ASN A 54 12.92 10.27 -8.97
CA ASN A 54 14.20 10.05 -8.31
C ASN A 54 14.04 9.62 -6.84
N TRP A 55 13.11 10.24 -6.10
CA TRP A 55 12.76 9.81 -4.76
C TRP A 55 12.26 8.36 -4.81
N PHE A 56 11.31 8.08 -5.70
CA PHE A 56 10.75 6.74 -5.85
C PHE A 56 11.82 5.69 -6.21
N SER A 57 12.73 6.01 -7.13
CA SER A 57 13.81 5.14 -7.57
C SER A 57 14.87 4.88 -6.48
N LYS A 58 15.10 5.83 -5.58
CA LYS A 58 16.05 5.69 -4.47
C LYS A 58 15.57 4.68 -3.42
N TYR A 59 14.26 4.64 -3.17
CA TYR A 59 13.67 3.81 -2.12
C TYR A 59 13.06 2.51 -2.64
N ILE A 60 12.86 2.39 -3.96
CA ILE A 60 12.43 1.15 -4.60
C ILE A 60 13.65 0.29 -4.91
N LYS A 61 13.67 -0.95 -4.41
CA LYS A 61 14.70 -1.92 -4.74
C LYS A 61 14.06 -3.11 -5.42
N LEU A 62 14.75 -3.64 -6.43
CA LEU A 62 14.38 -4.91 -7.04
C LEU A 62 14.88 -6.04 -6.14
N PHE A 63 13.98 -6.91 -5.70
CA PHE A 63 14.32 -8.09 -4.91
C PHE A 63 13.48 -9.27 -5.38
N ASN A 64 14.11 -10.35 -5.86
CA ASN A 64 13.43 -11.54 -6.40
C ASN A 64 12.31 -11.21 -7.41
N ASN A 65 12.60 -10.32 -8.37
CA ASN A 65 11.67 -9.80 -9.38
C ASN A 65 10.54 -8.89 -8.88
N ASP A 66 10.47 -8.62 -7.57
CA ASP A 66 9.52 -7.70 -6.98
C ASP A 66 10.14 -6.34 -6.71
N LEU A 67 9.32 -5.30 -6.73
CA LEU A 67 9.72 -3.93 -6.42
C LEU A 67 9.33 -3.60 -4.99
N THR A 68 10.30 -3.55 -4.08
CA THR A 68 10.07 -3.22 -2.67
C THR A 68 10.41 -1.76 -2.39
N LEU A 69 9.42 -0.98 -1.94
CA LEU A 69 9.60 0.36 -1.42
C LEU A 69 9.89 0.29 0.09
N TYR A 70 11.05 0.82 0.48
CA TYR A 70 11.44 0.95 1.87
C TYR A 70 11.09 2.33 2.41
N ASP A 71 10.84 2.41 3.71
CA ASP A 71 10.80 3.70 4.39
C ASP A 71 12.20 4.33 4.41
N GLY A 72 12.26 5.62 4.12
CA GLY A 72 13.53 6.33 3.96
C GLY A 72 14.22 6.67 5.28
N LEU A 73 13.49 6.64 6.40
CA LEU A 73 14.02 6.98 7.72
C LEU A 73 14.55 5.75 8.45
N PHE A 74 13.81 4.63 8.41
CA PHE A 74 14.14 3.44 9.20
C PHE A 74 14.58 2.23 8.35
N GLY A 75 14.46 2.31 7.02
CA GLY A 75 14.87 1.21 6.13
C GLY A 75 13.98 -0.03 6.19
N HIS A 76 12.78 0.07 6.77
CA HIS A 76 11.81 -1.02 6.83
C HIS A 76 10.99 -1.12 5.55
N GLU A 77 10.54 -2.32 5.18
CA GLU A 77 9.61 -2.50 4.06
C GLU A 77 8.32 -1.71 4.34
N LYS A 78 7.86 -0.96 3.33
CA LYS A 78 6.60 -0.20 3.41
C LYS A 78 5.59 -0.73 2.40
N PHE A 79 6.05 -0.94 1.17
CA PHE A 79 5.29 -1.61 0.13
C PHE A 79 6.16 -2.63 -0.59
N ARG A 80 5.55 -3.73 -1.00
CA ARG A 80 6.11 -4.62 -2.01
C ARG A 80 5.13 -4.70 -3.17
N ILE A 81 5.62 -4.39 -4.37
CA ILE A 81 4.85 -4.33 -5.60
C ILE A 81 5.27 -5.54 -6.43
N VAL A 82 4.32 -6.46 -6.59
CA VAL A 82 4.49 -7.69 -7.36
C VAL A 82 3.80 -7.49 -8.69
N ARG A 83 4.50 -7.69 -9.80
CA ARG A 83 3.86 -7.71 -11.12
C ARG A 83 3.24 -9.09 -11.34
N ILE A 84 1.98 -9.12 -11.72
CA ILE A 84 1.21 -10.34 -11.95
C ILE A 84 0.74 -10.41 -13.41
N PHE A 85 0.49 -11.63 -13.86
CA PHE A 85 -0.02 -11.94 -15.21
C PHE A 85 -1.47 -12.41 -15.20
N GLU A 86 -1.94 -12.90 -14.06
CA GLU A 86 -3.31 -13.37 -13.86
C GLU A 86 -4.02 -12.50 -12.83
N VAL A 87 -5.29 -12.19 -13.12
CA VAL A 87 -6.16 -11.45 -12.21
C VAL A 87 -6.55 -12.40 -11.08
N PRO A 88 -6.27 -12.05 -9.82
CA PRO A 88 -6.70 -12.87 -8.70
C PRO A 88 -8.23 -12.93 -8.62
N SER A 89 -8.80 -14.08 -8.30
CA SER A 89 -10.26 -14.30 -8.29
C SER A 89 -10.96 -13.86 -7.00
N ASP A 90 -10.19 -13.60 -5.93
CA ASP A 90 -10.66 -13.44 -4.56
C ASP A 90 -10.58 -12.00 -4.03
N TYR A 91 -10.37 -11.01 -4.91
CA TYR A 91 -10.43 -9.61 -4.47
C TYR A 91 -11.87 -9.15 -4.28
N THR A 92 -12.06 -8.23 -3.34
CA THR A 92 -13.32 -7.51 -3.14
C THR A 92 -13.10 -6.01 -3.25
N ASP A 93 -14.09 -5.31 -3.81
CA ASP A 93 -14.11 -3.85 -3.82
C ASP A 93 -14.39 -3.31 -2.41
N PHE A 94 -13.61 -2.32 -1.99
CA PHE A 94 -13.73 -1.64 -0.71
C PHE A 94 -13.70 -0.13 -0.93
N ASN A 95 -14.76 0.55 -0.48
CA ASN A 95 -14.82 2.01 -0.52
C ASN A 95 -14.07 2.59 0.68
N TYR A 96 -12.86 3.07 0.40
CA TYR A 96 -11.99 3.72 1.37
C TYR A 96 -12.19 5.23 1.34
N THR A 97 -12.59 5.82 2.46
CA THR A 97 -12.65 7.28 2.64
C THR A 97 -11.40 7.75 3.39
N ASN A 98 -10.64 8.64 2.77
CA ASN A 98 -9.43 9.20 3.39
C ASN A 98 -9.76 10.36 4.35
N LYS A 99 -8.74 10.89 5.03
CA LYS A 99 -8.88 12.05 5.95
C LYS A 99 -9.40 13.33 5.28
N SER A 100 -9.27 13.45 3.96
CA SER A 100 -9.80 14.57 3.18
C SER A 100 -11.25 14.35 2.73
N GLN A 101 -11.95 13.36 3.29
CA GLN A 101 -13.33 12.99 2.95
C GLN A 101 -13.51 12.57 1.48
N GLN A 102 -12.43 12.14 0.83
CA GLN A 102 -12.48 11.60 -0.53
C GLN A 102 -12.58 10.08 -0.49
N THR A 103 -13.58 9.54 -1.18
CA THR A 103 -13.83 8.10 -1.26
C THR A 103 -13.21 7.52 -2.52
N TYR A 104 -12.50 6.41 -2.37
CA TYR A 104 -11.86 5.66 -3.44
C TYR A 104 -12.22 4.19 -3.33
N THR A 105 -12.55 3.57 -4.46
CA THR A 105 -12.77 2.14 -4.52
C THR A 105 -11.43 1.43 -4.68
N LEU A 106 -11.01 0.70 -3.66
CA LEU A 106 -9.79 -0.11 -3.64
C LEU A 106 -10.16 -1.59 -3.77
N LYS A 107 -9.32 -2.39 -4.41
CA LYS A 107 -9.52 -3.84 -4.54
C LYS A 107 -8.62 -4.55 -3.55
N ILE A 108 -9.18 -5.25 -2.58
CA ILE A 108 -8.41 -5.87 -1.48
C ILE A 108 -8.51 -7.40 -1.51
N PHE A 109 -7.42 -8.06 -1.12
CA PHE A 109 -7.43 -9.46 -0.71
C PHE A 109 -7.43 -9.48 0.80
N ASN A 110 -8.37 -10.19 1.41
CA ASN A 110 -8.52 -10.40 2.86
C ASN A 110 -9.43 -9.39 3.60
N ARG A 111 -10.58 -9.90 4.09
CA ARG A 111 -11.53 -9.17 4.94
C ARG A 111 -10.95 -8.73 6.29
N THR A 112 -9.92 -9.40 6.83
CA THR A 112 -9.32 -9.00 8.13
C THR A 112 -8.49 -7.73 8.06
N ALA A 113 -8.18 -7.25 6.84
CA ALA A 113 -7.53 -5.97 6.62
C ALA A 113 -8.47 -4.77 6.76
N LEU A 114 -9.79 -4.97 6.59
CA LEU A 114 -10.79 -3.90 6.58
C LEU A 114 -10.81 -3.09 7.89
N PRO A 115 -10.88 -3.70 9.09
CA PRO A 115 -10.92 -2.94 10.33
C PRO A 115 -9.67 -2.07 10.55
N TYR A 116 -8.50 -2.52 10.07
CA TYR A 116 -7.25 -1.78 10.16
C TYR A 116 -7.23 -0.53 9.27
N LEU A 117 -7.69 -0.65 8.03
CA LEU A 117 -7.82 0.51 7.15
C LEU A 117 -8.81 1.51 7.74
N GLU A 118 -9.93 1.04 8.30
CA GLU A 118 -10.84 1.92 9.00
C GLU A 118 -10.21 2.61 10.21
N THR A 119 -9.43 1.91 11.05
CA THR A 119 -8.82 2.52 12.25
C THR A 119 -7.69 3.48 11.91
N LYS A 120 -6.72 3.06 11.08
CA LYS A 120 -5.52 3.85 10.74
C LYS A 120 -5.86 5.18 10.07
N PHE A 121 -6.99 5.23 9.36
CA PHE A 121 -7.36 6.39 8.56
C PHE A 121 -8.57 7.17 9.11
N LYS A 122 -9.36 6.63 10.06
CA LYS A 122 -10.38 7.39 10.82
C LYS A 122 -9.82 8.13 12.05
N THR A 123 -8.67 7.75 12.63
CA THR A 123 -8.10 8.50 13.77
C THR A 123 -7.19 9.64 13.31
N VAL A 124 -7.74 10.87 13.27
CA VAL A 124 -7.42 12.03 14.14
C VAL A 124 -8.71 12.85 14.21
#